data_AF-K9Z5T3-F1
#
_entry.id   AF-K9Z5T3-F1
#
_cell.length_a   1.000
_cell.length_b   1.000
_cell.length_c   1.000
_cell.angle_alpha   90.00
_cell.angle_beta   90.00
_cell.angle_gamma   90.00
#
_symmetry.space_group_name_H-M   'P 1'
#
loop_
_entity.id
_entity.type
_entity.pdbx_description
1 polymer ?
#
loop_
_entity_poly.entity_id
_entity_poly.type
_entity_poly.pdbx_seq_one_letter_code
_entity_poly.pdbx_strand_id
1 'polypeptide(L)' 'MNINQSKSQFKTSDTIFATGVFLKPVKCVINDIEQWRWIVVSFEDDSYFDGNLIEVYEYSDTFEGLFIQEEE' A
#
# COMPACT_ATOMS: atom_id res chain seq x y z
N MET A 1 0.72 -25.86 1.70
CA MET A 1 0.15 -25.36 2.98
C MET A 1 -1.34 -25.17 2.77
N ASN A 2 -2.18 -25.96 3.46
CA ASN A 2 -3.61 -25.71 3.50
C ASN A 2 -3.85 -24.63 4.55
N ILE A 3 -4.11 -23.40 4.10
CA ILE A 3 -4.58 -22.35 5.00
C ILE A 3 -6.04 -22.67 5.30
N ASN A 4 -6.31 -23.21 6.49
CA ASN A 4 -7.66 -23.31 7.00
C ASN A 4 -8.21 -21.89 7.11
N GLN A 5 -9.09 -21.51 6.18
CA GLN A 5 -9.77 -20.21 6.22
C GLN A 5 -10.80 -20.24 7.34
N SER A 6 -10.40 -19.88 8.56
CA SER A 6 -11.33 -19.30 9.51
C SER A 6 -11.90 -18.04 8.84
N LYS A 7 -13.24 -17.90 8.81
CA LYS A 7 -13.88 -16.68 8.34
C LYS A 7 -13.32 -15.50 9.14
N SER A 8 -12.44 -14.77 8.50
CA SER A 8 -11.69 -13.70 9.11
C SER A 8 -12.68 -12.56 9.41
N GLN A 9 -12.74 -12.07 10.65
CA GLN A 9 -13.68 -11.03 11.12
C GLN A 9 -13.34 -9.61 10.60
N PHE A 10 -12.65 -9.51 9.47
CA PHE A 10 -12.15 -8.26 8.93
C PHE A 10 -13.26 -7.53 8.18
N LYS A 11 -13.38 -6.23 8.42
CA LYS A 11 -14.28 -5.33 7.73
C LYS A 11 -13.50 -4.54 6.68
N THR A 12 -14.20 -4.03 5.69
CA THR A 12 -13.61 -3.16 4.65
C THR A 12 -13.07 -1.84 5.21
N SER A 13 -13.47 -1.45 6.42
CA SER A 13 -12.95 -0.29 7.15
C SER A 13 -11.61 -0.53 7.83
N ASP A 14 -11.20 -1.80 7.99
CA ASP A 14 -10.07 -2.15 8.83
C ASP A 14 -8.75 -1.93 8.07
N THR A 15 -7.77 -1.38 8.76
CA THR A 15 -6.38 -1.35 8.31
C THR A 15 -5.67 -2.59 8.83
N ILE A 16 -4.87 -3.24 8.00
CA ILE A 16 -3.99 -4.33 8.42
C ILE A 16 -2.53 -3.91 8.28
N PHE A 17 -1.64 -4.54 9.05
CA PHE A 17 -0.20 -4.40 8.89
C PHE A 17 0.35 -5.57 8.06
N ALA A 18 1.17 -5.26 7.07
CA ALA A 18 2.01 -6.19 6.35
C ALA A 18 3.43 -5.62 6.38
N THR A 19 4.47 -6.45 6.51
CA THR A 19 5.87 -6.04 6.75
C THR A 19 6.23 -4.63 6.23
N GLY A 20 6.34 -3.67 7.16
CA GLY A 20 6.75 -2.28 6.90
C GLY A 20 5.66 -1.33 6.38
N VAL A 21 4.44 -1.81 6.16
CA VAL A 21 3.33 -1.03 5.58
C VAL A 21 1.97 -1.33 6.20
N PHE A 22 1.11 -0.32 6.21
CA PHE A 22 -0.30 -0.45 6.51
C PHE A 22 -1.12 -0.54 5.22
N LEU A 23 -2.06 -1.48 5.17
CA LEU A 23 -2.89 -1.75 4.00
C LEU A 23 -4.38 -1.55 4.28
N LYS A 24 -5.11 -1.04 3.30
CA LYS A 24 -6.59 -1.02 3.28
C LYS A 24 -7.14 -1.73 2.05
N PRO A 25 -8.28 -2.43 2.17
CA PRO A 25 -8.92 -3.06 1.02
C PRO A 25 -9.75 -2.02 0.26
N VAL A 26 -9.49 -1.87 -1.03
CA VAL A 26 -10.24 -0.97 -1.91
C VAL A 26 -10.82 -1.74 -3.08
N LYS A 27 -12.06 -1.39 -3.44
CA LYS A 27 -12.72 -1.91 -4.63
C LYS A 27 -12.35 -1.04 -5.83
N CYS A 28 -11.81 -1.64 -6.88
CA CYS A 28 -11.39 -0.93 -8.08
C CYS A 28 -11.78 -1.70 -9.35
N VAL A 29 -11.76 -1.01 -10.50
CA VAL A 29 -11.93 -1.62 -11.82
C VAL A 29 -10.58 -1.59 -12.53
N ILE A 30 -10.09 -2.76 -12.96
CA ILE A 30 -8.85 -2.89 -13.75
C ILE A 30 -9.16 -3.81 -14.93
N ASN A 31 -8.84 -3.35 -16.15
CA ASN A 31 -9.17 -4.05 -17.39
C ASN A 31 -10.66 -4.45 -17.47
N ASP A 32 -11.55 -3.51 -17.14
CA ASP A 32 -13.00 -3.69 -17.10
C ASP A 32 -13.53 -4.74 -16.09
N ILE A 33 -12.66 -5.21 -15.19
CA ILE A 33 -13.01 -6.21 -14.17
C ILE A 33 -13.00 -5.55 -12.79
N GLU A 34 -14.16 -5.58 -12.13
CA GLU A 34 -14.32 -5.18 -10.75
C GLU A 34 -13.63 -6.18 -9.80
N GLN A 35 -12.79 -5.67 -8.91
CA GLN A 35 -11.99 -6.50 -8.01
C GLN A 35 -11.58 -5.73 -6.75
N TRP A 36 -11.22 -6.49 -5.71
CA TRP A 36 -10.67 -5.93 -4.47
C TRP A 36 -9.14 -6.00 -4.52
N ARG A 37 -8.49 -4.90 -4.13
CA ARG A 37 -7.03 -4.79 -4.04
C ARG A 37 -6.66 -4.24 -2.67
N TRP A 38 -5.51 -4.69 -2.17
CA TRP A 38 -4.86 -4.02 -1.05
C TRP A 38 -4.08 -2.83 -1.58
N ILE A 39 -4.26 -1.67 -0.95
CA ILE A 39 -3.45 -0.47 -1.22
C ILE A 39 -2.66 -0.13 0.04
N VAL A 40 -1.44 0.39 -0.15
CA VAL A 40 -0.64 0.97 0.95
C VAL A 40 -1.24 2.30 1.35
N VAL A 41 -1.37 2.53 2.65
CA VAL A 41 -1.91 3.77 3.23
C VAL A 41 -0.99 4.41 4.26
N SER A 42 0.07 3.72 4.68
CA SER A 42 1.16 4.28 5.49
C SER A 42 2.40 3.37 5.42
N PHE A 43 3.59 3.94 5.38
CA PHE A 43 4.86 3.25 5.58
C PHE A 43 5.33 3.39 7.04
N GLU A 44 5.86 2.31 7.64
CA GLU A 44 6.59 2.37 8.93
C GLU A 44 8.10 2.30 8.75
N ASP A 45 8.54 1.66 7.66
CA ASP A 45 9.95 1.42 7.37
C ASP A 45 10.46 2.31 6.22
N ASP A 46 11.78 2.45 6.15
CA ASP A 46 12.50 3.15 5.10
C ASP A 46 12.24 2.55 3.71
N SER A 47 12.17 3.43 2.70
CA SER A 47 12.05 3.04 1.30
C SER A 47 13.39 3.15 0.56
N TYR A 48 13.62 2.28 -0.41
CA TYR A 48 14.90 2.23 -1.13
C TYR A 48 14.70 2.11 -2.64
N PHE A 49 15.48 2.87 -3.42
CA PHE A 49 15.56 2.77 -4.88
C PHE A 49 17.02 2.66 -5.32
N ASP A 50 17.34 1.58 -6.05
CA ASP A 50 18.71 1.24 -6.45
C ASP A 50 19.73 1.27 -5.29
N GLY A 51 19.29 0.84 -4.10
CA GLY A 51 20.10 0.78 -2.88
C GLY A 51 20.24 2.12 -2.14
N ASN A 52 19.66 3.21 -2.66
CA ASN A 52 19.64 4.51 -2.00
C ASN A 52 18.36 4.66 -1.20
N LEU A 53 18.48 5.22 0.01
CA LEU A 53 17.33 5.63 0.81
C LEU A 53 16.55 6.68 0.03
N ILE A 54 15.24 6.49 -0.07
CA ILE A 54 14.29 7.43 -0.66
C ILE A 54 13.14 7.65 0.30
N GLU A 55 12.63 8.87 0.34
CA GLU A 55 11.40 9.18 1.05
C GLU A 55 10.25 9.22 0.04
N VAL A 56 9.17 8.51 0.35
CA VAL A 56 8.02 8.34 -0.54
C VAL A 56 6.73 8.71 0.19
N TYR A 57 5.78 9.24 -0.55
CA TYR A 57 4.41 9.45 -0.07
C TYR A 57 3.50 8.32 -0.52
N GLU A 58 2.54 7.94 0.31
CA GLU A 58 1.58 6.88 0.02
C GLU A 58 0.57 7.26 -1.07
N TYR A 59 0.36 8.56 -1.27
CA TYR A 59 -0.53 9.10 -2.28
C TYR A 59 -0.03 10.45 -2.78
N SER A 60 -0.30 10.72 -4.04
CA SER A 60 -0.09 12.02 -4.66
C SER A 60 -1.00 12.15 -5.88
N ASP A 61 -1.38 13.38 -6.23
CA ASP A 61 -2.13 13.68 -7.45
C ASP A 61 -1.26 13.64 -8.71
N THR A 62 0.06 13.54 -8.54
CA THR A 62 1.06 13.46 -9.61
C THR A 62 2.03 12.31 -9.35
N PHE A 63 2.69 11.80 -10.39
CA PHE A 63 3.69 10.76 -10.20
C PHE A 63 4.93 11.29 -9.46
N GLU A 64 5.36 12.49 -9.80
CA GLU A 64 6.52 13.17 -9.22
C GLU A 64 6.33 13.40 -7.73
N GLY A 65 5.12 13.76 -7.30
CA GLY A 65 4.81 13.99 -5.90
C GLY A 65 4.72 12.72 -5.05
N LEU A 66 4.99 11.53 -5.59
CA LEU A 66 5.20 10.31 -4.78
C LEU A 66 6.60 10.26 -4.16
N PHE A 67 7.52 11.10 -4.61
CA PHE A 67 8.91 11.14 -4.15
C PHE A 67 9.22 12.52 -3.58
N ILE A 68 9.95 12.57 -2.47
CA ILE A 68 10.52 13.81 -1.98
C ILE A 68 11.90 13.99 -2.63
N GLN A 69 12.10 15.14 -3.27
CA GLN A 69 13.43 15.64 -3.60
C GLN A 69 13.73 16.73 -2.57
N GLU A 70 14.68 16.51 -1.67
CA GLU A 70 15.26 17.61 -0.91
C GLU A 70 16.05 18.48 -1.91
N GLU A 71 15.52 19.66 -2.24
CA GLU A 71 16.30 20.69 -2.92
C GLU A 71 17.23 21.34 -1.87
N GLU A 72 18.55 21.09 -1.97
CA GLU A 72 19.58 21.83 -1.21
C GLU A 72 19.69 23.30 -1.66
#